data_AF-A0A0Q3SVX1-F1
#
_entry.id   AF-A0A0Q3SVX1-F1
#
_cell.length_a   1.000
_cell.length_b   1.000
_cell.length_c   1.000
_cell.angle_alpha   90.00
_cell.angle_beta   90.00
_cell.angle_gamma   90.00
#
_symmetry.space_group_name_H-M   'P 1'
#
loop_
_entity.id
_entity.type
_entity.pdbx_description
1 polymer ?
#
loop_
_entity_poly.entity_id
_entity_poly.type
_entity_poly.pdbx_seq_one_letter_code
_entity_poly.pdbx_strand_id
1 'polypeptide(L)'
;AELHREIRLLYEEKNLSGINAVDEEMRKVDAAASKLRSEASAVIDRGFAESNQNDVWCGLQVYYNLGELKPAVEGLVGKYKAAGSKSVAVALDMKAISMAAASGGGPGGVQRSGTPQIGGSKKAAEALWDRMRQCMEELHRAVSAAWQLQTVLTKKRVPFTQMLFLEEVWQEGEPLLTERVWDAIVKAFASQMKSTFTASSFVKEIFTLGYPRLFSMVENLLERISRDTDVKGTLPALTPEGKDHMISAIEIFQTAFLALCHSRLSDYINSIFPMSSRGTIPSKDQISRLVSRIQEEIEVVRTHGHLLVLVLREIGKILLLLAQRAEYQISTGPEARQVTGSATPAQLKNFALCLHLQEVHTRISSILSTLPNVASEVLSPSLGVIYGVACDSVTSLFQAMLDRLESCILKMHEQDFAGHGMDAAMDNNASAYMEELQKCAIHFRSEFLSKLLPSSSSRSETICTIMVRRMASRVLIFFIRHASLVRPLSEAGKLRMARDMAELELAVGQNLFPVEQLGAPYRALRAFRPVLFLETSQLEKSPLLQDLPASVILHHLYSRGPDELQSPLQRNKLTPLQYSLWLDSQGEDQIWKGVKATLDDHEMRVRSRGDKEFSPVYSLMLQIGSALSQATI
;
A
#
# COMPACT_ATOMS: atom_id res chain seq x y z
N ALA A 1 45.73 31.69 -40.23
CA ALA A 1 44.30 31.76 -40.62
C ALA A 1 43.91 33.20 -40.97
N GLU A 2 44.20 34.19 -40.13
CA GLU A 2 43.95 35.61 -40.43
C GLU A 2 44.62 36.08 -41.73
N LEU A 3 45.93 35.81 -41.89
CA LEU A 3 46.65 36.10 -43.13
C LEU A 3 46.02 35.44 -44.37
N HIS A 4 45.45 34.24 -44.24
CA HIS A 4 44.75 33.57 -45.35
C HIS A 4 43.48 34.36 -45.73
N ARG A 5 42.73 34.85 -44.75
CA ARG A 5 41.55 35.70 -44.97
C ARG A 5 41.92 37.00 -45.67
N GLU A 6 42.97 37.67 -45.22
CA GLU A 6 43.46 38.91 -45.84
C GLU A 6 43.91 38.67 -47.29
N ILE A 7 44.66 37.60 -47.56
CA ILE A 7 45.10 37.24 -48.92
C ILE A 7 43.89 36.99 -49.84
N ARG A 8 42.87 36.27 -49.36
CA ARG A 8 41.63 36.01 -50.11
C ARG A 8 40.83 37.28 -50.37
N LEU A 9 40.64 38.12 -49.36
CA LEU A 9 39.96 39.41 -49.52
C LEU A 9 40.66 40.28 -50.55
N LEU A 10 42.00 40.39 -50.50
CA LEU A 10 42.77 41.14 -51.48
C LEU A 10 42.70 40.55 -52.90
N TYR A 11 42.67 39.22 -53.01
CA TYR A 11 42.51 38.52 -54.30
C TYR A 11 41.15 38.81 -54.93
N GLU A 12 40.08 38.78 -54.14
CA GLU A 12 38.70 39.05 -54.56
C GLU A 12 38.46 40.55 -54.83
N GLU A 13 38.84 41.44 -53.91
CA GLU A 13 38.66 42.90 -54.05
C GLU A 13 39.39 43.46 -55.28
N LYS A 14 40.58 42.94 -55.58
CA LYS A 14 41.38 43.38 -56.73
C LYS A 14 41.12 42.56 -58.00
N ASN A 15 40.17 41.62 -57.96
CA ASN A 15 39.73 40.81 -59.08
C ASN A 15 40.91 40.16 -59.84
N LEU A 16 41.83 39.54 -59.09
CA LEU A 16 43.11 39.01 -59.60
C LEU A 16 42.98 37.63 -60.27
N SER A 17 41.75 37.16 -60.48
CA SER A 17 41.47 35.85 -61.08
C SER A 17 41.89 35.75 -62.54
N GLY A 18 42.53 34.65 -62.93
CA GLY A 18 42.98 34.39 -64.29
C GLY A 18 44.41 34.86 -64.58
N ILE A 19 45.10 35.43 -63.59
CA ILE A 19 46.52 35.73 -63.68
C ILE A 19 47.29 34.48 -63.26
N ASN A 20 47.86 33.76 -64.24
CA ASN A 20 48.54 32.47 -64.01
C ASN A 20 49.52 32.44 -62.81
N ALA A 21 50.33 33.49 -62.64
CA ALA A 21 51.29 33.58 -61.54
C ALA A 21 50.60 33.72 -60.16
N VAL A 22 49.49 34.45 -60.10
CA VAL A 22 48.70 34.61 -58.88
C VAL A 22 47.93 33.34 -58.58
N ASP A 23 47.33 32.72 -59.60
CA ASP A 23 46.57 31.48 -59.45
C ASP A 23 47.45 30.30 -58.99
N GLU A 24 48.72 30.26 -59.42
CA GLU A 24 49.69 29.27 -58.94
C GLU A 24 50.01 29.44 -57.44
N GLU A 25 50.20 30.66 -56.97
CA GLU A 25 50.37 30.94 -55.54
C GLU A 25 49.09 30.70 -54.75
N MET A 26 47.91 31.01 -55.31
CA MET A 26 46.62 30.71 -54.68
C MET A 26 46.40 29.22 -54.45
N ARG A 27 46.91 28.33 -55.33
CA ARG A 27 46.89 26.87 -55.05
C ARG A 27 47.68 26.51 -53.79
N LYS A 28 48.80 27.19 -53.52
CA LYS A 28 49.58 26.97 -52.29
C LYS A 28 48.82 27.51 -51.06
N VAL A 29 48.12 28.64 -51.21
CA VAL A 29 47.24 29.21 -50.19
C VAL A 29 46.09 28.24 -49.85
N ASP A 30 45.45 27.65 -50.86
CA ASP A 30 44.39 26.65 -50.66
C ASP A 30 44.93 25.35 -50.02
N ALA A 31 46.14 24.91 -50.38
CA ALA A 31 46.80 23.78 -49.74
C ALA A 31 47.09 24.07 -48.25
N ALA A 32 47.52 25.28 -47.92
CA ALA A 32 47.70 25.73 -46.53
C ALA A 32 46.36 25.78 -45.79
N ALA A 33 45.28 26.22 -46.43
CA ALA A 33 43.93 26.20 -45.86
C ALA A 33 43.49 24.78 -45.51
N SER A 34 43.73 23.80 -46.39
CA SER A 34 43.45 22.39 -46.14
C SER A 34 44.19 21.85 -44.92
N LYS A 35 45.48 22.19 -44.77
CA LYS A 35 46.28 21.83 -43.60
C LYS A 35 45.75 22.48 -42.32
N LEU A 36 45.41 23.78 -42.37
CA LEU A 36 44.81 24.50 -41.25
C LEU A 36 43.48 23.90 -40.81
N ARG A 37 42.63 23.45 -41.74
CA ARG A 37 41.39 22.74 -41.41
C ARG A 37 41.65 21.42 -40.67
N SER A 38 42.62 20.63 -41.14
CA SER A 38 43.00 19.36 -40.50
C SER A 38 43.52 19.58 -39.07
N GLU A 39 44.40 20.56 -38.89
CA GLU A 39 44.93 20.93 -37.58
C GLU A 39 43.84 21.50 -36.66
N ALA A 40 42.96 22.37 -37.16
CA ALA A 40 41.84 22.91 -36.41
C ALA A 40 40.88 21.81 -35.96
N SER A 41 40.52 20.87 -36.84
CA SER A 41 39.69 19.72 -36.48
C SER A 41 40.34 18.86 -35.38
N ALA A 42 41.66 18.61 -35.47
CA ALA A 42 42.37 17.84 -34.46
C ALA A 42 42.44 18.57 -33.11
N VAL A 43 42.63 19.89 -33.12
CA VAL A 43 42.60 20.74 -31.91
C VAL A 43 41.21 20.71 -31.27
N ILE A 44 40.15 20.81 -32.06
CA ILE A 44 38.76 20.71 -31.57
C ILE A 44 38.49 19.33 -30.94
N ASP A 45 38.89 18.25 -31.62
CA ASP A 45 38.68 16.89 -31.10
C ASP A 45 39.44 16.64 -29.78
N ARG A 46 40.68 17.15 -29.65
CA ARG A 46 41.40 17.14 -28.37
C ARG A 46 40.71 18.00 -27.31
N GLY A 47 40.25 19.19 -27.70
CA GLY A 47 39.52 20.09 -26.82
C GLY A 47 38.28 19.44 -26.20
N PHE A 48 37.53 18.65 -26.98
CA PHE A 48 36.41 17.88 -26.45
C PHE A 48 36.85 16.70 -25.57
N ALA A 49 37.90 15.98 -25.96
CA ALA A 49 38.41 14.84 -25.19
C ALA A 49 38.93 15.26 -23.80
N GLU A 50 39.59 16.41 -23.72
CA GLU A 50 40.18 16.95 -22.48
C GLU A 50 39.24 17.95 -21.77
N SER A 51 38.05 18.21 -22.33
CA SER A 51 37.11 19.25 -21.88
C SER A 51 37.74 20.65 -21.78
N ASN A 52 38.70 20.95 -22.67
CA ASN A 52 39.39 22.22 -22.76
C ASN A 52 38.66 23.18 -23.71
N GLN A 53 37.85 24.08 -23.14
CA GLN A 53 37.09 25.09 -23.89
C GLN A 53 37.98 26.04 -24.71
N ASN A 54 39.24 26.26 -24.30
CA ASN A 54 40.15 27.13 -25.02
C ASN A 54 40.59 26.52 -26.35
N ASP A 55 40.85 25.21 -26.38
CA ASP A 55 41.24 24.52 -27.62
C ASP A 55 40.07 24.46 -28.60
N VAL A 56 38.85 24.19 -28.11
CA VAL A 56 37.63 24.26 -28.92
C VAL A 56 37.47 25.66 -29.52
N TRP A 57 37.66 26.71 -28.71
CA TRP A 57 37.62 28.10 -29.20
C TRP A 57 38.70 28.38 -30.26
N CYS A 58 39.96 28.02 -30.02
CA CYS A 58 41.07 28.20 -30.96
C CYS A 58 40.77 27.55 -32.32
N GLY A 59 40.26 26.33 -32.31
CA GLY A 59 39.89 25.64 -33.54
C GLY A 59 38.73 26.30 -34.28
N LEU A 60 37.68 26.72 -33.56
CA LEU A 60 36.55 27.45 -34.16
C LEU A 60 36.99 28.81 -34.74
N GLN A 61 37.93 29.49 -34.09
CA GLN A 61 38.51 30.74 -34.59
C GLN A 61 39.22 30.56 -35.94
N VAL A 62 39.89 29.42 -36.16
CA VAL A 62 40.48 29.09 -37.46
C VAL A 62 39.39 28.96 -38.53
N TYR A 63 38.30 28.24 -38.25
CA TYR A 63 37.18 28.11 -39.20
C TYR A 63 36.46 29.43 -39.47
N TYR A 64 36.29 30.29 -38.46
CA TYR A 64 35.78 31.65 -38.64
C TYR A 64 36.65 32.46 -39.60
N ASN A 65 37.97 32.44 -39.37
CA ASN A 65 38.92 33.15 -40.23
C ASN A 65 38.97 32.59 -41.66
N LEU A 66 38.61 31.33 -41.88
CA LEU A 66 38.47 30.73 -43.21
C LEU A 66 37.11 31.01 -43.87
N GLY A 67 36.15 31.66 -43.17
CA GLY A 67 34.79 31.89 -43.66
C GLY A 67 33.90 30.64 -43.64
N GLU A 68 34.28 29.62 -42.88
CA GLU A 68 33.67 28.28 -42.89
C GLU A 68 33.10 27.86 -41.53
N LEU A 69 32.87 28.82 -40.61
CA LEU A 69 32.41 28.52 -39.25
C LEU A 69 31.07 27.76 -39.25
N LYS A 70 30.06 28.24 -39.98
CA LYS A 70 28.73 27.61 -40.04
C LYS A 70 28.78 26.19 -40.61
N PRO A 71 29.41 25.92 -41.77
CA PRO A 71 29.62 24.55 -42.26
C PRO A 71 30.37 23.65 -41.26
N ALA A 72 31.39 24.16 -40.57
CA ALA A 72 32.15 23.40 -39.59
C ALA A 72 31.30 23.00 -38.37
N VAL A 73 30.51 23.94 -37.84
CA VAL A 73 29.59 23.67 -36.71
C VAL A 73 28.50 22.68 -37.11
N GLU A 74 27.87 22.84 -38.27
CA GLU A 74 26.89 21.86 -38.77
C GLU A 74 27.51 20.48 -38.99
N GLY A 75 28.76 20.42 -39.46
CA GLY A 75 29.51 19.17 -39.59
C GLY A 75 29.76 18.47 -38.24
N LEU A 76 30.12 19.23 -37.20
CA LEU A 76 30.29 18.72 -35.83
C LEU A 76 28.96 18.23 -35.24
N VAL A 77 27.88 19.00 -35.39
CA VAL A 77 26.54 18.60 -34.96
C VAL A 77 26.10 17.31 -35.67
N GLY A 78 26.34 17.22 -36.99
CA GLY A 78 26.11 16.01 -37.78
C GLY A 78 26.93 14.81 -37.29
N LYS A 79 28.21 15.01 -36.96
CA LYS A 79 29.10 14.00 -36.38
C LYS A 79 28.53 13.45 -35.07
N TYR A 80 28.08 14.29 -34.14
CA TYR A 80 27.53 13.84 -32.86
C TYR A 80 26.17 13.14 -32.99
N LYS A 81 25.27 13.65 -33.86
CA LYS A 81 24.01 12.96 -34.21
C LYS A 81 24.26 11.57 -34.77
N ALA A 82 25.20 11.44 -35.71
CA ALA A 82 25.55 10.18 -36.34
C ALA A 82 26.24 9.22 -35.35
N ALA A 83 27.14 9.72 -34.50
CA ALA A 83 27.82 8.93 -33.48
C ALA A 83 26.82 8.30 -32.49
N GLY A 84 25.91 9.11 -31.95
CA GLY A 84 24.86 8.62 -31.05
C GLY A 84 23.93 7.61 -31.73
N SER A 85 23.42 7.94 -32.92
CA SER A 85 22.53 7.03 -33.68
C SER A 85 23.20 5.70 -34.03
N LYS A 86 24.47 5.73 -34.45
CA LYS A 86 25.26 4.54 -34.76
C LYS A 86 25.50 3.71 -33.51
N SER A 87 25.81 4.34 -32.37
CA SER A 87 26.03 3.65 -31.11
C SER A 87 24.79 2.84 -30.69
N VAL A 88 23.59 3.46 -30.76
CA VAL A 88 22.31 2.79 -30.49
C VAL A 88 22.10 1.60 -31.42
N ALA A 89 22.30 1.78 -32.73
CA ALA A 89 22.12 0.72 -33.71
C ALA A 89 23.09 -0.46 -33.48
N VAL A 90 24.36 -0.16 -33.17
CA VAL A 90 25.37 -1.18 -32.86
C VAL A 90 25.04 -1.91 -31.56
N ALA A 91 24.62 -1.20 -30.52
CA ALA A 91 24.32 -1.81 -29.24
C ALA A 91 23.23 -2.89 -29.34
N LEU A 92 22.25 -2.67 -30.22
CA LEU A 92 21.09 -3.51 -30.41
C LEU A 92 21.14 -4.36 -31.71
N ASP A 93 22.33 -4.51 -32.30
CA ASP A 93 22.55 -5.39 -33.46
C ASP A 93 22.59 -6.87 -33.06
N MET A 94 21.54 -7.59 -33.45
CA MET A 94 21.35 -9.03 -33.18
C MET A 94 22.48 -9.92 -33.72
N LYS A 95 23.09 -9.58 -34.86
CA LYS A 95 24.18 -10.38 -35.45
C LYS A 95 25.44 -10.27 -34.60
N ALA A 96 25.76 -9.06 -34.17
CA ALA A 96 26.90 -8.81 -33.29
C ALA A 96 26.74 -9.47 -31.91
N ILE A 97 25.51 -9.45 -31.35
CA ILE A 97 25.20 -10.10 -30.07
C ILE A 97 25.41 -11.62 -30.16
N SER A 98 24.96 -12.24 -31.26
CA SER A 98 25.11 -13.69 -31.46
C SER A 98 26.56 -14.11 -31.72
N MET A 99 27.34 -13.31 -32.45
CA MET A 99 28.77 -13.59 -32.66
C MET A 99 29.60 -13.41 -31.38
N ALA A 100 29.30 -12.41 -30.56
CA ALA A 100 29.96 -12.20 -29.27
C ALA A 100 29.71 -13.36 -28.28
N ALA A 101 28.56 -14.04 -28.39
CA ALA A 101 28.25 -15.23 -27.60
C ALA A 101 28.99 -16.50 -28.08
N ALA A 102 29.41 -16.54 -29.35
CA ALA A 102 30.01 -17.71 -29.99
C ALA A 102 31.54 -17.82 -29.82
N SER A 103 32.24 -16.72 -29.53
CA SER A 103 33.72 -16.65 -29.48
C SER A 103 34.36 -17.39 -28.29
N GLY A 104 33.58 -18.05 -27.44
CA GLY A 104 34.06 -18.80 -26.28
C GLY A 104 33.84 -20.33 -26.32
N GLY A 105 33.39 -20.88 -27.46
CA GLY A 105 33.24 -22.32 -27.66
C GLY A 105 34.23 -22.83 -28.70
N GLY A 106 35.03 -23.85 -28.36
CA GLY A 106 36.05 -24.41 -29.25
C GLY A 106 35.51 -24.89 -30.61
N PRO A 107 36.39 -25.04 -31.62
CA PRO A 107 35.99 -25.27 -32.99
C PRO A 107 35.36 -26.66 -33.16
N GLY A 108 34.09 -26.73 -33.59
CA GLY A 108 33.47 -28.01 -33.97
C GLY A 108 31.92 -28.09 -34.03
N GLY A 109 31.17 -27.07 -33.62
CA GLY A 109 29.70 -27.13 -33.61
C GLY A 109 29.05 -26.54 -34.87
N VAL A 110 28.45 -27.39 -35.71
CA VAL A 110 27.64 -26.98 -36.88
C VAL A 110 26.46 -26.11 -36.42
N GLN A 111 26.42 -24.85 -36.88
CA GLN A 111 25.38 -23.88 -36.57
C GLN A 111 24.09 -24.14 -37.37
N ARG A 112 22.97 -24.31 -36.66
CA ARG A 112 21.63 -24.12 -37.24
C ARG A 112 21.07 -22.79 -36.71
N SER A 113 20.73 -21.91 -37.66
CA SER A 113 20.16 -20.58 -37.44
C SER A 113 18.92 -20.61 -36.53
N GLY A 114 18.87 -19.72 -35.53
CA GLY A 114 17.60 -19.25 -34.96
C GLY A 114 17.48 -19.17 -33.44
N THR A 115 18.22 -19.95 -32.64
CA THR A 115 18.11 -19.89 -31.17
C THR A 115 19.43 -20.25 -30.48
N PRO A 116 19.90 -19.45 -29.50
CA PRO A 116 21.06 -19.84 -28.69
C PRO A 116 20.72 -21.05 -27.82
N GLN A 117 21.60 -22.06 -27.78
CA GLN A 117 21.56 -23.12 -26.77
C GLN A 117 21.54 -22.53 -25.35
N ILE A 118 20.96 -23.24 -24.39
CA ILE A 118 20.71 -22.83 -23.00
C ILE A 118 21.96 -22.27 -22.27
N GLY A 119 23.18 -22.67 -22.67
CA GLY A 119 24.44 -22.09 -22.16
C GLY A 119 24.95 -20.83 -22.90
N GLY A 120 24.52 -20.61 -24.14
CA GLY A 120 24.84 -19.43 -24.95
C GLY A 120 23.92 -18.23 -24.67
N SER A 121 22.71 -18.45 -24.14
CA SER A 121 21.76 -17.37 -23.86
C SER A 121 22.23 -16.43 -22.75
N LYS A 122 22.86 -16.95 -21.68
CA LYS A 122 23.37 -16.12 -20.57
C LYS A 122 24.55 -15.25 -21.00
N LYS A 123 25.52 -15.81 -21.74
CA LYS A 123 26.65 -15.05 -22.30
C LYS A 123 26.17 -13.99 -23.31
N ALA A 124 25.19 -14.34 -24.15
CA ALA A 124 24.58 -13.38 -25.07
C ALA A 124 23.86 -12.24 -24.32
N ALA A 125 23.21 -12.54 -23.19
CA ALA A 125 22.56 -11.54 -22.35
C ALA A 125 23.57 -10.61 -21.68
N GLU A 126 24.67 -11.15 -21.15
CA GLU A 126 25.79 -10.35 -20.59
C GLU A 126 26.39 -9.43 -21.66
N ALA A 127 26.67 -9.97 -22.86
CA ALA A 127 27.17 -9.19 -23.98
C ALA A 127 26.20 -8.07 -24.40
N LEU A 128 24.88 -8.32 -24.41
CA LEU A 128 23.87 -7.30 -24.67
C LEU A 128 23.94 -6.17 -23.63
N TRP A 129 24.03 -6.51 -22.34
CA TRP A 129 24.13 -5.49 -21.28
C TRP A 129 25.42 -4.67 -21.35
N ASP A 130 26.54 -5.29 -21.69
CA ASP A 130 27.82 -4.58 -21.83
C ASP A 130 27.80 -3.64 -23.04
N ARG A 131 27.22 -4.08 -24.16
CA ARG A 131 26.98 -3.22 -25.32
C ARG A 131 26.06 -2.05 -24.98
N MET A 132 25.01 -2.29 -24.19
CA MET A 132 24.12 -1.23 -23.73
C MET A 132 24.85 -0.23 -22.83
N ARG A 133 25.76 -0.70 -21.97
CA ARG A 133 26.59 0.17 -21.12
C ARG A 133 27.53 1.04 -21.95
N GLN A 134 28.21 0.44 -22.94
CA GLN A 134 29.03 1.18 -23.89
C GLN A 134 28.19 2.20 -24.67
N CYS A 135 26.96 1.84 -25.04
CA CYS A 135 26.03 2.76 -25.68
C CYS A 135 25.79 4.02 -24.82
N MET A 136 25.45 3.85 -23.54
CA MET A 136 25.24 4.98 -22.63
C MET A 136 26.47 5.88 -22.51
N GLU A 137 27.68 5.32 -22.46
CA GLU A 137 28.92 6.11 -22.45
C GLU A 137 29.10 6.93 -23.73
N GLU A 138 28.84 6.36 -24.90
CA GLU A 138 28.93 7.10 -26.16
C GLU A 138 27.84 8.17 -26.29
N LEU A 139 26.63 7.92 -25.78
CA LEU A 139 25.57 8.93 -25.73
C LEU A 139 25.97 10.10 -24.82
N HIS A 140 26.50 9.81 -23.63
CA HIS A 140 27.03 10.82 -22.71
C HIS A 140 28.09 11.68 -23.39
N ARG A 141 29.08 11.06 -24.07
CA ARG A 141 30.14 11.78 -24.79
C ARG A 141 29.59 12.67 -25.90
N ALA A 142 28.67 12.15 -26.73
CA ALA A 142 28.11 12.91 -27.86
C ALA A 142 27.34 14.15 -27.39
N VAL A 143 26.52 14.02 -26.33
CA VAL A 143 25.74 15.13 -25.77
C VAL A 143 26.65 16.13 -25.06
N SER A 144 27.63 15.65 -24.29
CA SER A 144 28.60 16.51 -23.59
C SER A 144 29.42 17.34 -24.58
N ALA A 145 29.87 16.75 -25.68
CA ALA A 145 30.62 17.46 -26.72
C ALA A 145 29.75 18.52 -27.43
N ALA A 146 28.49 18.20 -27.74
CA ALA A 146 27.54 19.16 -28.31
C ALA A 146 27.28 20.35 -27.35
N TRP A 147 27.13 20.07 -26.06
CA TRP A 147 26.97 21.09 -25.02
C TRP A 147 28.21 21.97 -24.85
N GLN A 148 29.41 21.38 -24.87
CA GLN A 148 30.68 22.13 -24.82
C GLN A 148 30.81 23.05 -26.05
N LEU A 149 30.50 22.54 -27.24
CA LEU A 149 30.48 23.33 -28.48
C LEU A 149 29.52 24.53 -28.36
N GLN A 150 28.27 24.28 -27.96
CA GLN A 150 27.28 25.34 -27.76
C GLN A 150 27.74 26.36 -26.71
N THR A 151 28.32 25.90 -25.60
CA THR A 151 28.83 26.76 -24.53
C THR A 151 29.93 27.69 -25.03
N VAL A 152 30.87 27.18 -25.83
CA VAL A 152 31.93 27.99 -26.43
C VAL A 152 31.36 29.02 -27.39
N LEU A 153 30.43 28.62 -28.27
CA LEU A 153 29.77 29.52 -29.23
C LEU A 153 28.97 30.64 -28.53
N THR A 154 28.35 30.33 -27.39
CA THR A 154 27.53 31.29 -26.62
C THR A 154 28.38 32.27 -25.80
N LYS A 155 29.59 31.87 -25.40
CA LYS A 155 30.46 32.69 -24.52
C LYS A 155 31.53 33.48 -25.27
N LYS A 156 31.99 33.00 -26.42
CA LYS A 156 33.12 33.58 -27.13
C LYS A 156 32.65 34.53 -28.22
N ARG A 157 33.33 35.68 -28.29
CA ARG A 157 33.09 36.72 -29.29
C ARG A 157 34.11 36.63 -30.40
N VAL A 158 33.66 36.96 -31.59
CA VAL A 158 34.47 37.11 -32.78
C VAL A 158 35.42 38.30 -32.60
N PRO A 159 36.74 38.13 -32.83
CA PRO A 159 37.68 39.24 -32.85
C PRO A 159 37.25 40.30 -33.86
N PHE A 160 37.43 41.58 -33.51
CA PHE A 160 37.08 42.77 -34.32
C PHE A 160 35.59 43.10 -34.45
N THR A 161 34.69 42.15 -34.70
CA THR A 161 33.24 42.44 -34.82
C THR A 161 32.51 42.46 -33.48
N GLN A 162 33.09 41.85 -32.43
CA GLN A 162 32.51 41.73 -31.08
C GLN A 162 31.16 40.98 -31.02
N MET A 163 30.69 40.41 -32.14
CA MET A 163 29.51 39.53 -32.22
C MET A 163 29.81 38.18 -31.57
N LEU A 164 28.78 37.49 -31.08
CA LEU A 164 28.95 36.14 -30.57
C LEU A 164 29.14 35.16 -31.72
N PHE A 165 30.01 34.15 -31.54
CA PHE A 165 30.15 33.07 -32.52
C PHE A 165 28.81 32.38 -32.81
N LEU A 166 27.92 32.29 -31.82
CA LEU A 166 26.59 31.72 -31.96
C LEU A 166 25.71 32.47 -32.97
N GLU A 167 25.74 33.81 -32.98
CA GLU A 167 24.89 34.65 -33.87
C GLU A 167 25.22 34.45 -35.36
N GLU A 168 26.41 33.94 -35.67
CA GLU A 168 26.83 33.65 -37.04
C GLU A 168 26.37 32.27 -37.54
N VAL A 169 26.20 31.31 -36.62
CA VAL A 169 25.88 29.92 -36.95
C VAL A 169 24.42 29.55 -36.70
N TRP A 170 23.72 30.30 -35.85
CA TRP A 170 22.36 30.03 -35.41
C TRP A 170 21.44 31.22 -35.66
N GLN A 171 20.18 30.96 -36.00
CA GLN A 171 19.14 31.97 -36.21
C GLN A 171 18.02 31.85 -35.19
N GLU A 172 17.44 32.99 -34.83
CA GLU A 172 16.35 33.06 -33.85
C GLU A 172 15.13 32.24 -34.33
N GLY A 173 14.68 31.29 -33.49
CA GLY A 173 13.61 30.36 -33.80
C GLY A 173 14.06 28.93 -34.15
N GLU A 174 15.36 28.69 -34.37
CA GLU A 174 15.89 27.32 -34.52
C GLU A 174 16.17 26.68 -33.14
N PRO A 175 15.98 25.36 -32.98
CA PRO A 175 16.39 24.66 -31.77
C PRO A 175 17.90 24.75 -31.57
N LEU A 176 18.34 24.81 -30.32
CA LEU A 176 19.75 24.94 -29.98
C LEU A 176 20.55 23.70 -30.43
N LEU A 177 21.86 23.84 -30.62
CA LEU A 177 22.71 22.77 -31.15
C LEU A 177 22.64 21.49 -30.30
N THR A 178 22.64 21.64 -28.97
CA THR A 178 22.58 20.52 -28.03
C THR A 178 21.22 19.83 -28.09
N GLU A 179 20.14 20.60 -28.18
CA GLU A 179 18.77 20.09 -28.34
C GLU A 179 18.61 19.30 -29.65
N ARG A 180 19.13 19.85 -30.77
CA ARG A 180 19.15 19.16 -32.06
C ARG A 180 19.88 17.80 -31.99
N VAL A 181 20.98 17.70 -31.24
CA VAL A 181 21.73 16.45 -31.06
C VAL A 181 20.96 15.48 -30.16
N TRP A 182 20.42 15.98 -29.04
CA TRP A 182 19.65 15.18 -28.09
C TRP A 182 18.40 14.56 -28.73
N ASP A 183 17.61 15.36 -29.45
CA ASP A 183 16.39 14.90 -30.11
C ASP A 183 16.68 13.80 -31.15
N ALA A 184 17.77 13.94 -31.90
CA ALA A 184 18.18 12.92 -32.85
C ALA A 184 18.56 11.61 -32.14
N ILE A 185 19.27 11.70 -31.01
CA ILE A 185 19.64 10.55 -30.18
C ILE A 185 18.40 9.88 -29.60
N VAL A 186 17.51 10.64 -28.97
CA VAL A 186 16.28 10.11 -28.36
C VAL A 186 15.39 9.46 -29.42
N LYS A 187 15.25 10.09 -30.59
CA LYS A 187 14.48 9.52 -31.71
C LYS A 187 15.09 8.21 -32.22
N ALA A 188 16.42 8.15 -32.37
CA ALA A 188 17.11 6.93 -32.77
C ALA A 188 16.94 5.83 -31.71
N PHE A 189 17.10 6.18 -30.43
CA PHE A 189 16.95 5.28 -29.30
C PHE A 189 15.53 4.71 -29.20
N ALA A 190 14.51 5.56 -29.23
CA ALA A 190 13.10 5.16 -29.19
C ALA A 190 12.72 4.27 -30.37
N SER A 191 13.15 4.63 -31.59
CA SER A 191 12.93 3.82 -32.79
C SER A 191 13.54 2.42 -32.65
N GLN A 192 14.79 2.35 -32.17
CA GLN A 192 15.50 1.08 -32.02
C GLN A 192 14.93 0.23 -30.88
N MET A 193 14.56 0.83 -29.75
CA MET A 193 13.89 0.14 -28.63
C MET A 193 12.56 -0.46 -29.08
N LYS A 194 11.74 0.31 -29.79
CA LYS A 194 10.48 -0.16 -30.35
C LYS A 194 10.70 -1.28 -31.37
N SER A 195 11.65 -1.12 -32.28
CA SER A 195 11.97 -2.14 -33.31
C SER A 195 12.48 -3.43 -32.70
N THR A 196 13.34 -3.36 -31.67
CA THR A 196 13.87 -4.57 -31.03
C THR A 196 12.83 -5.28 -30.17
N PHE A 197 11.94 -4.54 -29.51
CA PHE A 197 10.82 -5.11 -28.77
C PHE A 197 9.89 -5.95 -29.65
N THR A 198 9.65 -5.53 -30.90
CA THR A 198 8.76 -6.26 -31.83
C THR A 198 9.49 -7.36 -32.60
N ALA A 199 10.74 -7.13 -33.03
CA ALA A 199 11.45 -8.05 -33.91
C ALA A 199 12.23 -9.15 -33.18
N SER A 200 12.61 -8.95 -31.91
CA SER A 200 13.49 -9.86 -31.18
C SER A 200 12.88 -10.32 -29.86
N SER A 201 12.42 -11.57 -29.81
CA SER A 201 11.93 -12.20 -28.58
C SER A 201 13.01 -12.29 -27.51
N PHE A 202 14.25 -12.56 -27.89
CA PHE A 202 15.40 -12.63 -26.97
C PHE A 202 15.65 -11.28 -26.28
N VAL A 203 15.77 -10.18 -27.03
CA VAL A 203 16.01 -8.85 -26.43
C VAL A 203 14.81 -8.42 -25.61
N LYS A 204 13.60 -8.66 -26.12
CA LYS A 204 12.36 -8.41 -25.39
C LYS A 204 12.38 -9.09 -24.03
N GLU A 205 12.69 -10.37 -23.96
CA GLU A 205 12.73 -11.14 -22.71
C GLU A 205 13.80 -10.62 -21.75
N ILE A 206 15.04 -10.43 -22.21
CA ILE A 206 16.15 -9.97 -21.37
C ILE A 206 15.87 -8.58 -20.77
N PHE A 207 15.40 -7.63 -21.58
CA PHE A 207 15.09 -6.28 -21.09
C PHE A 207 13.81 -6.21 -20.28
N THR A 208 12.84 -7.09 -20.52
CA THR A 208 11.63 -7.18 -19.67
C THR A 208 12.00 -7.68 -18.28
N LEU A 209 12.72 -8.81 -18.18
CA LEU A 209 13.16 -9.38 -16.90
C LEU A 209 14.17 -8.48 -16.18
N GLY A 210 15.05 -7.83 -16.94
CA GLY A 210 16.06 -6.90 -16.44
C GLY A 210 15.63 -5.44 -16.47
N TYR A 211 14.33 -5.14 -16.51
CA TYR A 211 13.84 -3.76 -16.62
C TYR A 211 14.37 -2.82 -15.52
N PRO A 212 14.42 -3.21 -14.23
CA PRO A 212 15.01 -2.34 -13.19
C PRO A 212 16.45 -1.93 -13.50
N ARG A 213 17.24 -2.84 -14.08
CA ARG A 213 18.61 -2.57 -14.53
C ARG A 213 18.63 -1.62 -15.72
N LEU A 214 17.76 -1.83 -16.71
CA LEU A 214 17.66 -0.95 -17.89
C LEU A 214 17.26 0.47 -17.48
N PHE A 215 16.24 0.60 -16.63
CA PHE A 215 15.79 1.87 -16.08
C PHE A 215 16.93 2.59 -15.36
N SER A 216 17.65 1.89 -14.48
CA SER A 216 18.82 2.43 -13.77
C SER A 216 19.89 2.93 -14.74
N MET A 217 20.17 2.22 -15.83
CA MET A 217 21.18 2.64 -16.81
C MET A 217 20.78 3.94 -17.52
N VAL A 218 19.50 4.10 -17.86
CA VAL A 218 18.97 5.32 -18.48
C VAL A 218 18.96 6.47 -17.48
N GLU A 219 18.48 6.22 -16.25
CA GLU A 219 18.44 7.23 -15.19
C GLU A 219 19.84 7.75 -14.86
N ASN A 220 20.82 6.85 -14.68
CA ASN A 220 22.23 7.23 -14.44
C ASN A 220 22.82 8.06 -15.59
N LEU A 221 22.47 7.74 -16.85
CA LEU A 221 22.90 8.55 -18.00
C LEU A 221 22.34 9.97 -17.90
N LEU A 222 21.03 10.10 -17.67
CA LEU A 222 20.35 11.40 -17.59
C LEU A 222 20.85 12.24 -16.42
N GLU A 223 21.03 11.64 -15.25
CA GLU A 223 21.58 12.30 -14.06
C GLU A 223 23.01 12.75 -14.29
N ARG A 224 23.86 11.90 -14.89
CA ARG A 224 25.25 12.23 -15.20
C ARG A 224 25.35 13.38 -16.18
N ILE A 225 24.58 13.37 -17.29
CA ILE A 225 24.55 14.51 -18.23
C ILE A 225 24.07 15.77 -17.52
N SER A 226 23.02 15.67 -16.71
CA SER A 226 22.48 16.83 -15.99
C SER A 226 23.51 17.45 -15.05
N ARG A 227 24.19 16.62 -14.26
CA ARG A 227 25.22 17.06 -13.31
C ARG A 227 26.43 17.66 -14.02
N ASP A 228 26.91 17.00 -15.07
CA ASP A 228 28.13 17.42 -15.77
C ASP A 228 27.90 18.70 -16.61
N THR A 229 26.64 19.08 -16.87
CA THR A 229 26.26 20.27 -17.66
C THR A 229 25.57 21.37 -16.86
N ASP A 230 25.41 21.16 -15.54
CA ASP A 230 24.89 22.16 -14.60
C ASP A 230 25.99 23.17 -14.23
N VAL A 231 26.29 24.06 -15.16
CA VAL A 231 27.26 25.14 -14.98
C VAL A 231 26.53 26.47 -14.92
N LYS A 232 26.83 27.26 -13.87
CA LYS A 232 26.23 28.59 -13.66
C LYS A 232 26.43 29.49 -14.89
N GLY A 233 25.34 30.10 -15.36
CA GLY A 233 25.35 31.02 -16.50
C GLY A 233 25.37 30.34 -17.87
N THR A 234 25.13 29.03 -17.94
CA THR A 234 24.92 28.28 -19.19
C THR A 234 23.65 27.46 -19.12
N LEU A 235 22.98 27.29 -20.25
CA LEU A 235 21.84 26.39 -20.34
C LEU A 235 22.32 24.93 -20.16
N PRO A 236 21.65 24.12 -19.32
CA PRO A 236 21.93 22.69 -19.22
C PRO A 236 21.74 21.98 -20.55
N ALA A 237 22.40 20.84 -20.74
CA ALA A 237 22.25 20.08 -21.98
C ALA A 237 20.87 19.40 -22.13
N LEU A 238 20.19 19.15 -21.02
CA LEU A 238 18.90 18.44 -20.98
C LEU A 238 17.82 19.30 -20.36
N THR A 239 16.69 19.41 -21.05
CA THR A 239 15.43 19.91 -20.48
C THR A 239 14.70 18.78 -19.73
N PRO A 240 13.79 19.11 -18.80
CA PRO A 240 12.92 18.11 -18.16
C PRO A 240 12.17 17.26 -19.19
N GLU A 241 11.59 17.88 -20.23
CA GLU A 241 10.86 17.20 -21.30
C GLU A 241 11.77 16.25 -22.10
N GLY A 242 13.02 16.67 -22.33
CA GLY A 242 14.02 15.85 -23.00
C GLY A 242 14.37 14.59 -22.21
N LYS A 243 14.38 14.65 -20.87
CA LYS A 243 14.57 13.48 -20.00
C LYS A 243 13.38 12.53 -20.10
N ASP A 244 12.17 13.08 -20.03
CA ASP A 244 10.94 12.30 -20.11
C ASP A 244 10.83 11.53 -21.42
N HIS A 245 11.17 12.15 -22.56
CA HIS A 245 11.18 11.46 -23.86
C HIS A 245 12.12 10.23 -23.88
N MET A 246 13.28 10.30 -23.22
CA MET A 246 14.20 9.17 -23.11
C MET A 246 13.63 8.06 -22.19
N ILE A 247 12.97 8.42 -21.10
CA ILE A 247 12.31 7.45 -20.21
C ILE A 247 11.12 6.78 -20.92
N SER A 248 10.31 7.54 -21.65
CA SER A 248 9.19 7.01 -22.45
C SER A 248 9.67 6.00 -23.51
N ALA A 249 10.89 6.12 -24.01
CA ALA A 249 11.45 5.18 -24.98
C ALA A 249 11.59 3.74 -24.43
N ILE A 250 11.66 3.57 -23.11
CA ILE A 250 11.77 2.25 -22.44
C ILE A 250 10.47 1.80 -21.75
N GLU A 251 9.41 2.61 -21.77
CA GLU A 251 8.12 2.33 -21.12
C GLU A 251 7.44 1.06 -21.66
N ILE A 252 7.70 0.69 -22.92
CA ILE A 252 7.19 -0.55 -23.50
C ILE A 252 7.70 -1.81 -22.75
N PHE A 253 8.94 -1.77 -22.24
CA PHE A 253 9.51 -2.83 -21.42
C PHE A 253 9.00 -2.77 -19.98
N GLN A 254 8.74 -1.57 -19.45
CA GLN A 254 8.08 -1.39 -18.15
C GLN A 254 6.71 -2.06 -18.13
N THR A 255 5.90 -1.77 -19.15
CA THR A 255 4.56 -2.32 -19.30
C THR A 255 4.62 -3.85 -19.38
N ALA A 256 5.56 -4.39 -20.16
CA ALA A 256 5.77 -5.83 -20.26
C ALA A 256 6.24 -6.45 -18.93
N PHE A 257 7.10 -5.75 -18.18
CA PHE A 257 7.59 -6.19 -16.87
C PHE A 257 6.45 -6.25 -15.85
N LEU A 258 5.67 -5.18 -15.73
CA LEU A 258 4.51 -5.14 -14.84
C LEU A 258 3.46 -6.20 -15.21
N ALA A 259 3.20 -6.40 -16.51
CA ALA A 259 2.31 -7.46 -16.99
C ALA A 259 2.81 -8.86 -16.62
N LEU A 260 4.14 -9.08 -16.64
CA LEU A 260 4.76 -10.34 -16.24
C LEU A 260 4.67 -10.57 -14.72
N CYS A 261 4.93 -9.53 -13.90
CA CYS A 261 4.73 -9.60 -12.45
C CYS A 261 3.27 -9.97 -12.13
N HIS A 262 2.33 -9.30 -12.79
CA HIS A 262 0.90 -9.56 -12.65
C HIS A 262 0.54 -11.00 -13.06
N SER A 263 0.96 -11.46 -14.25
CA SER A 263 0.61 -12.79 -14.74
C SER A 263 1.17 -13.89 -13.85
N ARG A 264 2.45 -13.81 -13.46
CA ARG A 264 3.09 -14.83 -12.59
C ARG A 264 2.36 -15.00 -11.25
N LEU A 265 1.90 -13.92 -10.65
CA LEU A 265 1.16 -13.95 -9.38
C LEU A 265 -0.30 -14.36 -9.59
N SER A 266 -0.97 -13.83 -10.61
CA SER A 266 -2.36 -14.14 -10.94
C SER A 266 -2.54 -15.61 -11.33
N ASP A 267 -1.66 -16.15 -12.18
CA ASP A 267 -1.65 -17.56 -12.56
C ASP A 267 -1.44 -18.46 -11.35
N TYR A 268 -0.59 -18.06 -10.41
CA TYR A 268 -0.40 -18.79 -9.17
C TYR A 268 -1.66 -18.79 -8.30
N ILE A 269 -2.32 -17.64 -8.12
CA ILE A 269 -3.60 -17.57 -7.41
C ILE A 269 -4.65 -18.46 -8.08
N ASN A 270 -4.78 -18.39 -9.40
CA ASN A 270 -5.74 -19.20 -10.15
C ASN A 270 -5.45 -20.70 -10.05
N SER A 271 -4.19 -21.08 -9.84
CA SER A 271 -3.79 -22.49 -9.62
C SER A 271 -4.17 -23.00 -8.22
N ILE A 272 -4.07 -22.16 -7.19
CA ILE A 272 -4.37 -22.54 -5.80
C ILE A 272 -5.85 -22.33 -5.44
N PHE A 273 -6.54 -21.45 -6.17
CA PHE A 273 -7.99 -21.22 -6.11
C PHE A 273 -8.65 -21.45 -7.49
N PRO A 274 -8.80 -22.71 -7.92
CA PRO A 274 -9.43 -23.01 -9.20
C PRO A 274 -10.93 -22.64 -9.18
N MET A 275 -11.38 -21.93 -10.22
CA MET A 275 -12.79 -21.54 -10.43
C MET A 275 -13.73 -22.74 -10.60
N SER A 276 -13.22 -23.86 -11.09
CA SER A 276 -13.99 -25.05 -11.45
C SER A 276 -14.44 -25.88 -10.25
N SER A 277 -13.98 -25.58 -9.04
CA SER A 277 -14.29 -26.39 -7.86
C SER A 277 -14.52 -25.50 -6.62
N ARG A 278 -15.80 -25.38 -6.22
CA ARG A 278 -16.16 -24.85 -4.90
C ARG A 278 -15.86 -25.92 -3.86
N GLY A 279 -14.71 -25.82 -3.18
CA GLY A 279 -14.32 -26.76 -2.13
C GLY A 279 -12.82 -26.98 -1.96
N THR A 280 -12.00 -26.68 -2.96
CA THR A 280 -10.54 -26.77 -2.82
C THR A 280 -10.00 -25.48 -2.22
N ILE A 281 -9.42 -25.58 -1.04
CA ILE A 281 -8.74 -24.49 -0.34
C ILE A 281 -7.24 -24.71 -0.50
N PRO A 282 -6.44 -23.65 -0.68
CA PRO A 282 -5.00 -23.78 -0.67
C PRO A 282 -4.48 -24.39 0.65
N SER A 283 -3.37 -25.10 0.58
CA SER A 283 -2.64 -25.49 1.77
C SER A 283 -1.84 -24.31 2.35
N LYS A 284 -1.44 -24.42 3.62
CA LYS A 284 -0.57 -23.43 4.28
C LYS A 284 0.74 -23.20 3.52
N ASP A 285 1.31 -24.25 2.92
CA ASP A 285 2.53 -24.15 2.12
C ASP A 285 2.31 -23.35 0.83
N GLN A 286 1.15 -23.53 0.19
CA GLN A 286 0.80 -22.75 -1.01
C GLN A 286 0.63 -21.26 -0.68
N ILE A 287 0.02 -20.94 0.45
CA ILE A 287 -0.11 -19.55 0.92
C ILE A 287 1.27 -18.97 1.29
N SER A 288 2.11 -19.73 1.97
CA SER A 288 3.47 -19.30 2.29
C SER A 288 4.29 -19.01 1.03
N ARG A 289 4.17 -19.85 0.01
CA ARG A 289 4.80 -19.63 -1.30
C ARG A 289 4.25 -18.40 -2.03
N LEU A 290 2.95 -18.11 -1.94
CA LEU A 290 2.37 -16.87 -2.50
C LEU A 290 3.02 -15.64 -1.85
N VAL A 291 3.11 -15.64 -0.52
CA VAL A 291 3.75 -14.53 0.22
C VAL A 291 5.22 -14.38 -0.15
N SER A 292 5.97 -15.49 -0.25
CA SER A 292 7.37 -15.45 -0.68
C SER A 292 7.52 -14.90 -2.10
N ARG A 293 6.65 -15.28 -3.04
CA ARG A 293 6.67 -14.72 -4.40
C ARG A 293 6.38 -13.23 -4.42
N ILE A 294 5.39 -12.76 -3.65
CA ILE A 294 5.12 -11.33 -3.51
C ILE A 294 6.34 -10.60 -2.95
N GLN A 295 7.00 -11.18 -1.93
CA GLN A 295 8.23 -10.63 -1.38
C GLN A 295 9.34 -10.55 -2.43
N GLU A 296 9.57 -11.61 -3.21
CA GLU A 296 10.57 -11.63 -4.29
C GLU A 296 10.32 -10.50 -5.31
N GLU A 297 9.08 -10.27 -5.74
CA GLU A 297 8.75 -9.17 -6.66
C GLU A 297 9.04 -7.79 -6.05
N ILE A 298 8.82 -7.62 -4.74
CA ILE A 298 9.16 -6.37 -4.02
C ILE A 298 10.68 -6.20 -3.91
N GLU A 299 11.42 -7.25 -3.57
CA GLU A 299 12.88 -7.19 -3.40
C GLU A 299 13.59 -6.76 -4.68
N VAL A 300 13.12 -7.21 -5.85
CA VAL A 300 13.68 -6.86 -7.16
C VAL A 300 13.64 -5.34 -7.43
N VAL A 301 12.67 -4.63 -6.86
CA VAL A 301 12.45 -3.19 -7.12
C VAL A 301 12.63 -2.31 -5.88
N ARG A 302 13.02 -2.89 -4.74
CA ARG A 302 13.10 -2.19 -3.44
C ARG A 302 13.91 -0.89 -3.49
N THR A 303 14.98 -0.86 -4.28
CA THR A 303 15.87 0.31 -4.42
C THR A 303 15.36 1.37 -5.39
N HIS A 304 14.30 1.08 -6.17
CA HIS A 304 13.77 1.96 -7.21
C HIS A 304 12.44 2.56 -6.77
N GLY A 305 12.44 3.78 -6.22
CA GLY A 305 11.24 4.38 -5.60
C GLY A 305 10.01 4.41 -6.51
N HIS A 306 10.15 4.89 -7.76
CA HIS A 306 9.03 4.94 -8.70
C HIS A 306 8.54 3.54 -9.13
N LEU A 307 9.47 2.65 -9.48
CA LEU A 307 9.13 1.31 -9.94
C LEU A 307 8.53 0.45 -8.83
N LEU A 308 8.98 0.62 -7.58
CA LEU A 308 8.40 0.01 -6.39
C LEU A 308 6.91 0.34 -6.28
N VAL A 309 6.53 1.62 -6.41
CA VAL A 309 5.12 2.04 -6.34
C VAL A 309 4.28 1.37 -7.44
N LEU A 310 4.81 1.23 -8.65
CA LEU A 310 4.10 0.56 -9.75
C LEU A 310 3.92 -0.94 -9.50
N VAL A 311 4.95 -1.63 -9.01
CA VAL A 311 4.85 -3.06 -8.65
C VAL A 311 3.90 -3.26 -7.48
N LEU A 312 3.91 -2.38 -6.47
CA LEU A 312 2.97 -2.43 -5.36
C LEU A 312 1.52 -2.26 -5.83
N ARG A 313 1.25 -1.40 -6.82
CA ARG A 313 -0.10 -1.29 -7.43
C ARG A 313 -0.53 -2.59 -8.10
N GLU A 314 0.37 -3.28 -8.79
CA GLU A 314 0.07 -4.61 -9.36
C GLU A 314 -0.17 -5.65 -8.26
N ILE A 315 0.65 -5.68 -7.21
CA ILE A 315 0.44 -6.55 -6.05
C ILE A 315 -0.92 -6.26 -5.39
N GLY A 316 -1.35 -5.00 -5.31
CA GLY A 316 -2.67 -4.63 -4.81
C GLY A 316 -3.80 -5.28 -5.60
N LYS A 317 -3.71 -5.31 -6.94
CA LYS A 317 -4.67 -6.03 -7.79
C LYS A 317 -4.66 -7.54 -7.55
N ILE A 318 -3.48 -8.11 -7.32
CA ILE A 318 -3.31 -9.53 -6.97
C ILE A 318 -3.95 -9.87 -5.62
N LEU A 319 -3.82 -9.00 -4.62
CA LEU A 319 -4.48 -9.17 -3.33
C LEU A 319 -6.00 -9.05 -3.44
N LEU A 320 -6.51 -8.14 -4.26
CA LEU A 320 -7.95 -8.05 -4.53
C LEU A 320 -8.46 -9.32 -5.24
N LEU A 321 -7.71 -9.86 -6.19
CA LEU A 321 -8.03 -11.14 -6.83
C LEU A 321 -8.07 -12.27 -5.79
N LEU A 322 -7.06 -12.37 -4.90
CA LEU A 322 -7.03 -13.35 -3.82
C LEU A 322 -8.27 -13.23 -2.91
N ALA A 323 -8.63 -12.01 -2.52
CA ALA A 323 -9.81 -11.76 -1.70
C ALA A 323 -11.09 -12.24 -2.39
N GLN A 324 -11.28 -11.87 -3.66
CA GLN A 324 -12.43 -12.30 -4.47
C GLN A 324 -12.51 -13.83 -4.59
N ARG A 325 -11.36 -14.50 -4.78
CA ARG A 325 -11.29 -15.97 -4.82
C ARG A 325 -11.69 -16.59 -3.50
N ALA A 326 -11.17 -16.06 -2.39
CA ALA A 326 -11.46 -16.58 -1.06
C ALA A 326 -12.91 -16.36 -0.67
N GLU A 327 -13.47 -15.17 -0.96
CA GLU A 327 -14.87 -14.83 -0.71
C GLU A 327 -15.82 -15.81 -1.40
N TYR A 328 -15.56 -16.13 -2.67
CA TYR A 328 -16.35 -17.10 -3.44
C TYR A 328 -16.34 -18.52 -2.84
N GLN A 329 -15.34 -18.85 -2.02
CA GLN A 329 -15.20 -20.15 -1.34
C GLN A 329 -15.84 -20.17 0.05
N ILE A 330 -16.26 -19.03 0.62
CA ILE A 330 -16.89 -18.96 1.94
C ILE A 330 -18.21 -19.73 1.92
N SER A 331 -18.39 -20.64 2.87
CA SER A 331 -19.68 -21.27 3.12
C SER A 331 -20.57 -20.37 3.96
N THR A 332 -21.78 -20.08 3.49
CA THR A 332 -22.78 -19.24 4.18
C THR A 332 -24.05 -20.00 4.61
N GLY A 333 -24.12 -21.31 4.33
CA GLY A 333 -25.27 -22.15 4.68
C GLY A 333 -25.44 -22.38 6.19
N PRO A 334 -26.53 -23.02 6.62
CA PRO A 334 -26.82 -23.26 8.04
C PRO A 334 -25.71 -24.06 8.76
N GLU A 335 -25.07 -24.99 8.06
CA GLU A 335 -23.93 -25.78 8.56
C GLU A 335 -22.69 -24.93 8.90
N ALA A 336 -22.56 -23.73 8.33
CA ALA A 336 -21.44 -22.84 8.60
C ALA A 336 -21.59 -22.09 9.94
N ARG A 337 -22.84 -21.87 10.38
CA ARG A 337 -23.16 -21.12 11.61
C ARG A 337 -23.58 -21.97 12.79
N GLN A 338 -23.60 -23.31 12.66
CA GLN A 338 -24.00 -24.16 13.78
C GLN A 338 -23.00 -24.06 14.94
N VAL A 339 -23.50 -24.00 16.18
CA VAL A 339 -22.67 -23.90 17.39
C VAL A 339 -22.83 -25.11 18.32
N THR A 340 -23.46 -26.17 17.80
CA THR A 340 -23.75 -27.41 18.53
C THR A 340 -23.12 -28.57 17.80
N GLY A 341 -22.49 -29.47 18.56
CA GLY A 341 -21.85 -30.67 18.01
C GLY A 341 -20.45 -30.37 17.46
N SER A 342 -19.91 -31.29 16.66
CA SER A 342 -18.58 -31.13 16.09
C SER A 342 -18.55 -30.08 14.97
N ALA A 343 -17.36 -29.51 14.73
CA ALA A 343 -17.15 -28.58 13.63
C ALA A 343 -17.41 -29.24 12.27
N THR A 344 -18.27 -28.63 11.45
CA THR A 344 -18.63 -29.14 10.12
C THR A 344 -17.48 -28.96 9.13
N PRO A 345 -17.45 -29.73 8.02
CA PRO A 345 -16.52 -29.48 6.93
C PRO A 345 -16.63 -28.05 6.37
N ALA A 346 -17.82 -27.47 6.34
CA ALA A 346 -18.05 -26.08 5.93
C ALA A 346 -17.35 -25.07 6.87
N GLN A 347 -17.41 -25.32 8.18
CA GLN A 347 -16.73 -24.50 9.19
C GLN A 347 -15.21 -24.66 9.13
N LEU A 348 -14.72 -25.89 9.04
CA LEU A 348 -13.28 -26.14 8.89
C LEU A 348 -12.71 -25.46 7.65
N LYS A 349 -13.47 -25.42 6.55
CA LYS A 349 -13.12 -24.64 5.36
C LYS A 349 -13.02 -23.14 5.67
N ASN A 350 -14.04 -22.56 6.28
CA ASN A 350 -14.05 -21.14 6.61
C ASN A 350 -12.91 -20.77 7.59
N PHE A 351 -12.57 -21.67 8.52
CA PHE A 351 -11.45 -21.49 9.45
C PHE A 351 -10.12 -21.45 8.71
N ALA A 352 -9.88 -22.39 7.80
CA ALA A 352 -8.68 -22.40 6.97
C ALA A 352 -8.57 -21.10 6.15
N LEU A 353 -9.67 -20.64 5.53
CA LEU A 353 -9.70 -19.37 4.79
C LEU A 353 -9.36 -18.17 5.68
N CYS A 354 -9.96 -18.07 6.87
CA CYS A 354 -9.67 -17.00 7.83
C CYS A 354 -8.18 -16.98 8.19
N LEU A 355 -7.62 -18.14 8.53
CA LEU A 355 -6.23 -18.26 8.98
C LEU A 355 -5.25 -17.95 7.85
N HIS A 356 -5.52 -18.42 6.63
CA HIS A 356 -4.70 -18.16 5.46
C HIS A 356 -4.69 -16.68 5.07
N LEU A 357 -5.86 -16.03 5.02
CA LEU A 357 -5.95 -14.62 4.72
C LEU A 357 -5.32 -13.75 5.82
N GLN A 358 -5.48 -14.14 7.09
CA GLN A 358 -4.81 -13.47 8.20
C GLN A 358 -3.28 -13.60 8.11
N GLU A 359 -2.77 -14.77 7.72
CA GLU A 359 -1.33 -14.99 7.51
C GLU A 359 -0.79 -14.09 6.37
N VAL A 360 -1.51 -14.01 5.25
CA VAL A 360 -1.18 -13.10 4.15
C VAL A 360 -1.17 -11.65 4.64
N HIS A 361 -2.24 -11.20 5.31
CA HIS A 361 -2.34 -9.84 5.84
C HIS A 361 -1.18 -9.50 6.78
N THR A 362 -0.88 -10.39 7.73
CA THR A 362 0.15 -10.18 8.76
C THR A 362 1.54 -10.13 8.14
N ARG A 363 1.87 -11.08 7.26
CA ARG A 363 3.20 -11.13 6.63
C ARG A 363 3.44 -9.97 5.67
N ILE A 364 2.44 -9.61 4.85
CA ILE A 364 2.58 -8.47 3.94
C ILE A 364 2.65 -7.15 4.72
N SER A 365 1.84 -6.98 5.77
CA SER A 365 1.93 -5.79 6.64
C SER A 365 3.31 -5.68 7.30
N SER A 366 3.90 -6.80 7.70
CA SER A 366 5.28 -6.85 8.21
C SER A 366 6.31 -6.44 7.15
N ILE A 367 6.19 -6.94 5.91
CA ILE A 367 7.04 -6.49 4.79
C ILE A 367 6.89 -4.98 4.54
N LEU A 368 5.66 -4.46 4.57
CA LEU A 368 5.41 -3.03 4.36
C LEU A 368 6.03 -2.15 5.45
N SER A 369 6.15 -2.65 6.68
CA SER A 369 6.80 -1.92 7.78
C SER A 369 8.31 -1.68 7.55
N THR A 370 8.93 -2.42 6.62
CA THR A 370 10.35 -2.22 6.24
C THR A 370 10.54 -1.33 5.01
N LEU A 371 9.44 -0.85 4.40
CA LEU A 371 9.43 -0.03 3.20
C LEU A 371 9.04 1.43 3.53
N PRO A 372 9.25 2.39 2.61
CA PRO A 372 8.79 3.77 2.79
C PRO A 372 7.26 3.86 2.99
N ASN A 373 6.78 4.87 3.72
CA ASN A 373 5.36 5.04 4.07
C ASN A 373 4.39 4.97 2.87
N VAL A 374 4.82 5.45 1.70
CA VAL A 374 4.06 5.38 0.44
C VAL A 374 3.63 3.93 0.12
N ALA A 375 4.42 2.94 0.49
CA ALA A 375 4.08 1.53 0.26
C ALA A 375 2.85 1.09 1.07
N SER A 376 2.75 1.57 2.32
CA SER A 376 1.58 1.32 3.18
C SER A 376 0.34 2.00 2.61
N GLU A 377 0.45 3.25 2.15
CA GLU A 377 -0.67 3.98 1.53
C GLU A 377 -1.23 3.28 0.29
N VAL A 378 -0.34 2.72 -0.54
CA VAL A 378 -0.73 2.03 -1.79
C VAL A 378 -1.42 0.70 -1.52
N LEU A 379 -0.93 -0.10 -0.56
CA LEU A 379 -1.45 -1.45 -0.31
C LEU A 379 -2.53 -1.55 0.77
N SER A 380 -2.67 -0.55 1.67
CA SER A 380 -3.64 -0.57 2.76
C SER A 380 -5.09 -0.83 2.31
N PRO A 381 -5.60 -0.31 1.17
CA PRO A 381 -6.96 -0.61 0.74
C PRO A 381 -7.13 -2.09 0.40
N SER A 382 -6.19 -2.67 -0.35
CA SER A 382 -6.23 -4.09 -0.74
C SER A 382 -6.05 -5.04 0.45
N LEU A 383 -5.20 -4.67 1.43
CA LEU A 383 -5.04 -5.40 2.68
C LEU A 383 -6.30 -5.30 3.55
N GLY A 384 -6.96 -4.15 3.58
CA GLY A 384 -8.25 -3.98 4.26
C GLY A 384 -9.33 -4.91 3.71
N VAL A 385 -9.39 -5.11 2.39
CA VAL A 385 -10.31 -6.08 1.75
C VAL A 385 -9.96 -7.52 2.15
N ILE A 386 -8.67 -7.89 2.14
CA ILE A 386 -8.22 -9.22 2.62
C ILE A 386 -8.64 -9.45 4.08
N TYR A 387 -8.46 -8.44 4.93
CA TYR A 387 -8.85 -8.50 6.34
C TYR A 387 -10.38 -8.64 6.49
N GLY A 388 -11.16 -7.90 5.70
CA GLY A 388 -12.62 -7.99 5.67
C GLY A 388 -13.11 -9.40 5.32
N VAL A 389 -12.64 -9.95 4.20
CA VAL A 389 -13.01 -11.31 3.76
C VAL A 389 -12.59 -12.38 4.80
N ALA A 390 -11.44 -12.18 5.45
CA ALA A 390 -11.00 -13.06 6.54
C ALA A 390 -11.94 -13.01 7.76
N CYS A 391 -12.48 -11.83 8.10
CA CYS A 391 -13.49 -11.70 9.14
C CYS A 391 -14.80 -12.37 8.72
N ASP A 392 -15.28 -12.06 7.52
CA ASP A 392 -16.58 -12.53 7.01
C ASP A 392 -16.70 -14.06 6.99
N SER A 393 -15.59 -14.78 6.80
CA SER A 393 -15.62 -16.25 6.80
C SER A 393 -16.03 -16.84 8.16
N VAL A 394 -15.79 -16.14 9.27
CA VAL A 394 -16.09 -16.62 10.63
C VAL A 394 -17.17 -15.80 11.35
N THR A 395 -17.52 -14.61 10.86
CA THR A 395 -18.54 -13.72 11.46
C THR A 395 -19.85 -14.44 11.79
N SER A 396 -20.37 -15.26 10.88
CA SER A 396 -21.65 -15.96 11.08
C SER A 396 -21.62 -16.97 12.24
N LEU A 397 -20.49 -17.65 12.47
CA LEU A 397 -20.30 -18.56 13.59
C LEU A 397 -20.27 -17.81 14.92
N PHE A 398 -19.49 -16.72 14.98
CA PHE A 398 -19.38 -15.90 16.18
C PHE A 398 -20.71 -15.25 16.54
N GLN A 399 -21.47 -14.76 15.54
CA GLN A 399 -22.79 -14.21 15.77
C GLN A 399 -23.75 -15.28 16.31
N ALA A 400 -23.79 -16.47 15.71
CA ALA A 400 -24.64 -17.55 16.20
C ALA A 400 -24.29 -17.99 17.63
N MET A 401 -23.01 -17.95 17.99
CA MET A 401 -22.58 -18.25 19.36
C MET A 401 -23.00 -17.16 20.33
N LEU A 402 -22.85 -15.90 19.95
CA LEU A 402 -23.31 -14.76 20.74
C LEU A 402 -24.82 -14.82 20.97
N ASP A 403 -25.61 -15.04 19.92
CA ASP A 403 -27.08 -15.16 20.01
C ASP A 403 -27.48 -16.28 20.97
N ARG A 404 -26.74 -17.40 20.97
CA ARG A 404 -26.95 -18.52 21.89
C ARG A 404 -26.64 -18.15 23.34
N LEU A 405 -25.52 -17.46 23.59
CA LEU A 405 -25.15 -17.00 24.94
C LEU A 405 -26.15 -15.98 25.47
N GLU A 406 -26.58 -15.03 24.64
CA GLU A 406 -27.62 -14.05 24.98
C GLU A 406 -28.96 -14.76 25.27
N SER A 407 -29.31 -15.78 24.49
CA SER A 407 -30.51 -16.60 24.74
C SER A 407 -30.45 -17.34 26.09
N CYS A 408 -29.27 -17.83 26.50
CA CYS A 408 -29.10 -18.39 27.85
C CYS A 408 -29.33 -17.32 28.92
N ILE A 409 -28.76 -16.12 28.76
CA ILE A 409 -28.93 -15.01 29.73
C ILE A 409 -30.39 -14.58 29.84
N LEU A 410 -31.16 -14.57 28.74
CA LEU A 410 -32.57 -14.18 28.77
C LEU A 410 -33.44 -15.07 29.66
N LYS A 411 -33.08 -16.36 29.82
CA LYS A 411 -33.75 -17.30 30.73
C LYS A 411 -33.67 -16.87 32.21
N MET A 412 -32.82 -15.90 32.56
CA MET A 412 -32.83 -15.22 33.85
C MET A 412 -34.22 -14.66 34.19
N HIS A 413 -34.96 -14.15 33.21
CA HIS A 413 -36.30 -13.58 33.44
C HIS A 413 -37.40 -14.63 33.67
N GLU A 414 -37.08 -15.91 33.50
CA GLU A 414 -37.96 -17.05 33.82
C GLU A 414 -37.73 -17.59 35.24
N GLN A 415 -36.68 -17.11 35.92
CA GLN A 415 -36.31 -17.54 37.28
C GLN A 415 -37.02 -16.72 38.36
N ASP A 416 -37.33 -17.35 39.49
CA ASP A 416 -37.89 -16.67 40.65
C ASP A 416 -36.78 -16.03 41.51
N PHE A 417 -36.60 -14.71 41.35
CA PHE A 417 -35.75 -13.86 42.21
C PHE A 417 -36.51 -13.20 43.36
N ALA A 418 -37.82 -13.45 43.47
CA ALA A 418 -38.71 -12.93 44.49
C ALA A 418 -38.79 -13.82 45.72
N GLY A 419 -38.52 -15.13 45.58
CA GLY A 419 -38.72 -16.15 46.61
C GLY A 419 -38.17 -15.77 48.00
N HIS A 420 -39.02 -15.97 49.02
CA HIS A 420 -38.75 -15.68 50.44
C HIS A 420 -38.46 -16.94 51.28
N GLY A 421 -38.32 -18.12 50.65
CA GLY A 421 -38.15 -19.40 51.36
C GLY A 421 -36.71 -19.67 51.79
N MET A 422 -36.51 -20.21 53.00
CA MET A 422 -35.20 -20.65 53.53
C MET A 422 -34.54 -21.72 52.64
N ASP A 423 -35.31 -22.47 51.85
CA ASP A 423 -34.80 -23.44 50.87
C ASP A 423 -34.09 -22.77 49.67
N ALA A 424 -34.49 -21.57 49.27
CA ALA A 424 -33.88 -20.84 48.15
C ALA A 424 -32.48 -20.26 48.48
N ALA A 425 -32.17 -20.10 49.77
CA ALA A 425 -30.86 -19.66 50.25
C ALA A 425 -29.88 -20.83 50.41
N MET A 426 -30.39 -22.03 50.70
CA MET A 426 -29.64 -23.28 50.92
C MET A 426 -29.33 -24.04 49.62
N ASP A 427 -30.06 -23.78 48.53
CA ASP A 427 -29.71 -24.31 47.21
C ASP A 427 -28.40 -23.62 46.76
N ASN A 428 -27.29 -24.34 46.93
CA ASN A 428 -25.93 -23.84 46.70
C ASN A 428 -25.49 -24.02 45.24
N ASN A 429 -26.40 -24.49 44.39
CA ASN A 429 -26.14 -24.79 43.00
C ASN A 429 -26.26 -23.54 42.12
N ALA A 430 -25.51 -23.57 41.03
CA ALA A 430 -25.60 -22.62 39.92
C ALA A 430 -27.04 -22.52 39.40
N SER A 431 -27.44 -21.33 38.95
CA SER A 431 -28.71 -21.22 38.21
C SER A 431 -28.63 -22.05 36.93
N ALA A 432 -29.69 -22.79 36.59
CA ALA A 432 -29.68 -23.72 35.44
C ALA A 432 -29.26 -23.06 34.11
N TYR A 433 -29.61 -21.78 33.91
CA TYR A 433 -29.22 -21.02 32.73
C TYR A 433 -27.72 -20.65 32.69
N MET A 434 -27.05 -20.53 33.85
CA MET A 434 -25.60 -20.34 33.95
C MET A 434 -24.83 -21.63 33.69
N GLU A 435 -25.33 -22.77 34.15
CA GLU A 435 -24.75 -24.06 33.75
C GLU A 435 -24.83 -24.27 32.23
N GLU A 436 -25.97 -23.92 31.62
CA GLU A 436 -26.14 -24.01 30.17
C GLU A 436 -25.19 -23.06 29.44
N LEU A 437 -25.05 -21.81 29.91
CA LEU A 437 -24.10 -20.84 29.37
C LEU A 437 -22.66 -21.37 29.45
N GLN A 438 -22.27 -21.92 30.61
CA GLN A 438 -20.95 -22.48 30.83
C GLN A 438 -20.69 -23.69 29.91
N LYS A 439 -21.66 -24.61 29.78
CA LYS A 439 -21.58 -25.76 28.85
C LYS A 439 -21.39 -25.28 27.40
N CYS A 440 -22.12 -24.24 26.99
CA CYS A 440 -21.97 -23.64 25.67
C CYS A 440 -20.58 -23.03 25.48
N ALA A 441 -20.08 -22.25 26.45
CA ALA A 441 -18.76 -21.62 26.38
C ALA A 441 -17.62 -22.64 26.34
N ILE A 442 -17.67 -23.69 27.17
CA ILE A 442 -16.71 -24.80 27.18
C ILE A 442 -16.70 -25.49 25.82
N HIS A 443 -17.87 -25.85 25.29
CA HIS A 443 -18.01 -26.50 23.99
C HIS A 443 -17.44 -25.62 22.87
N PHE A 444 -17.74 -24.32 22.90
CA PHE A 444 -17.24 -23.38 21.90
C PHE A 444 -15.70 -23.28 21.93
N ARG A 445 -15.13 -23.28 23.13
CA ARG A 445 -13.68 -23.27 23.35
C ARG A 445 -13.01 -24.53 22.81
N SER A 446 -13.55 -25.70 23.16
CA SER A 446 -12.95 -26.99 22.81
C SER A 446 -13.10 -27.32 21.33
N GLU A 447 -14.24 -27.02 20.72
CA GLU A 447 -14.53 -27.41 19.34
C GLU A 447 -14.16 -26.37 18.30
N PHE A 448 -14.35 -25.08 18.56
CA PHE A 448 -14.16 -24.04 17.54
C PHE A 448 -12.92 -23.20 17.81
N LEU A 449 -12.79 -22.62 19.01
CA LEU A 449 -11.68 -21.72 19.32
C LEU A 449 -10.33 -22.44 19.38
N SER A 450 -10.28 -23.72 19.74
CA SER A 450 -9.05 -24.52 19.70
C SER A 450 -8.46 -24.63 18.28
N LYS A 451 -9.31 -24.53 17.25
CA LYS A 451 -8.93 -24.61 15.83
C LYS A 451 -8.61 -23.23 15.22
N LEU A 452 -9.17 -22.16 15.79
CA LEU A 452 -9.03 -20.78 15.30
C LEU A 452 -7.95 -19.96 16.01
N LEU A 453 -7.69 -20.26 17.29
CA LEU A 453 -6.72 -19.51 18.09
C LEU A 453 -5.35 -20.19 18.05
N PRO A 454 -4.26 -19.42 17.92
CA PRO A 454 -2.92 -19.97 18.00
C PRO A 454 -2.66 -20.59 19.38
N SER A 455 -1.87 -21.67 19.42
CA SER A 455 -1.50 -22.37 20.65
C SER A 455 -0.59 -21.50 21.53
N SER A 456 -1.17 -20.65 22.40
CA SER A 456 -0.62 -20.01 23.62
C SER A 456 0.69 -19.18 23.54
N SER A 457 1.51 -19.28 22.49
CA SER A 457 2.86 -18.67 22.44
C SER A 457 2.96 -17.38 21.62
N SER A 458 1.91 -16.99 20.88
CA SER A 458 1.87 -15.77 20.09
C SER A 458 1.11 -14.67 20.85
N ARG A 459 1.82 -13.63 21.31
CA ARG A 459 1.22 -12.39 21.86
C ARG A 459 0.60 -11.48 20.80
N SER A 460 0.63 -11.85 19.52
CA SER A 460 0.03 -11.04 18.46
C SER A 460 -1.49 -11.17 18.49
N GLU A 461 -2.16 -10.03 18.49
CA GLU A 461 -3.60 -9.95 18.28
C GLU A 461 -3.96 -10.50 16.88
N THR A 462 -4.92 -11.42 16.84
CA THR A 462 -5.47 -12.04 15.64
C THR A 462 -6.93 -11.63 15.43
N ILE A 463 -7.46 -11.81 14.22
CA ILE A 463 -8.87 -11.54 13.90
C ILE A 463 -9.78 -12.28 14.88
N CYS A 464 -9.53 -13.57 15.08
CA CYS A 464 -10.32 -14.39 15.99
C CYS A 464 -10.19 -13.93 17.45
N THR A 465 -9.01 -13.50 17.92
CA THR A 465 -8.89 -12.95 19.29
C THR A 465 -9.69 -11.65 19.47
N ILE A 466 -9.75 -10.79 18.45
CA ILE A 466 -10.56 -9.56 18.48
C ILE A 466 -12.05 -9.91 18.55
N MET A 467 -12.50 -10.85 17.72
CA MET A 467 -13.90 -11.29 17.71
C MET A 467 -14.32 -11.94 19.02
N VAL A 468 -13.47 -12.81 19.58
CA VAL A 468 -13.70 -13.42 20.90
C VAL A 468 -13.75 -12.36 22.00
N ARG A 469 -12.84 -11.37 22.00
CA ARG A 469 -12.84 -10.25 22.96
C ARG A 469 -14.13 -9.44 22.87
N ARG A 470 -14.60 -9.13 21.65
CA ARG A 470 -15.87 -8.41 21.42
C ARG A 470 -17.07 -9.20 21.93
N MET A 471 -17.12 -10.49 21.62
CA MET A 471 -18.17 -11.39 22.10
C MET A 471 -18.19 -11.49 23.63
N ALA A 472 -17.03 -11.71 24.28
CA ALA A 472 -16.91 -11.76 25.73
C ALA A 472 -17.33 -10.44 26.39
N SER A 473 -16.90 -9.30 25.83
CA SER A 473 -17.31 -7.96 26.29
C SER A 473 -18.83 -7.80 26.22
N ARG A 474 -19.44 -8.20 25.11
CA ARG A 474 -20.90 -8.12 24.90
C ARG A 474 -21.65 -8.99 25.89
N VAL A 475 -21.20 -10.23 26.13
CA VAL A 475 -21.82 -11.15 27.09
C VAL A 475 -21.86 -10.55 28.50
N LEU A 476 -20.79 -9.90 28.97
CA LEU A 476 -20.77 -9.25 30.28
C LEU A 476 -21.76 -8.08 30.36
N ILE A 477 -21.74 -7.18 29.37
CA ILE A 477 -22.66 -6.02 29.36
C ILE A 477 -24.12 -6.47 29.23
N PHE A 478 -24.39 -7.47 28.39
CA PHE A 478 -25.72 -8.02 28.21
C PHE A 478 -26.24 -8.65 29.51
N PHE A 479 -25.41 -9.41 30.22
CA PHE A 479 -25.75 -9.93 31.54
C PHE A 479 -26.09 -8.81 32.53
N ILE A 480 -25.21 -7.81 32.68
CA ILE A 480 -25.41 -6.71 33.63
C ILE A 480 -26.71 -5.95 33.32
N ARG A 481 -26.99 -5.71 32.04
CA ARG A 481 -28.24 -5.09 31.60
C ARG A 481 -29.44 -5.92 32.05
N HIS A 482 -29.46 -7.22 31.75
CA HIS A 482 -30.60 -8.06 32.11
C HIS A 482 -30.73 -8.25 33.63
N ALA A 483 -29.62 -8.33 34.36
CA ALA A 483 -29.59 -8.36 35.81
C ALA A 483 -30.20 -7.08 36.42
N SER A 484 -29.93 -5.90 35.84
CA SER A 484 -30.53 -4.63 36.28
C SER A 484 -32.03 -4.51 36.01
N LEU A 485 -32.59 -5.34 35.13
CA LEU A 485 -34.01 -5.37 34.81
C LEU A 485 -34.80 -6.36 35.68
N VAL A 486 -34.13 -7.19 36.48
CA VAL A 486 -34.78 -8.18 37.35
C VAL A 486 -35.52 -7.47 38.48
N ARG A 487 -36.83 -7.72 38.55
CA ARG A 487 -37.72 -7.21 39.60
C ARG A 487 -38.95 -8.12 39.74
N PRO A 488 -39.42 -8.43 40.97
CA PRO A 488 -38.84 -8.04 42.27
C PRO A 488 -37.53 -8.79 42.58
N LEU A 489 -36.67 -8.18 43.41
CA LEU A 489 -35.35 -8.71 43.76
C LEU A 489 -35.21 -8.75 45.29
N SER A 490 -35.38 -9.94 45.89
CA SER A 490 -35.25 -10.15 47.34
C SER A 490 -33.77 -10.25 47.78
N GLU A 491 -33.49 -10.28 49.09
CA GLU A 491 -32.13 -10.53 49.60
C GLU A 491 -31.58 -11.90 49.15
N ALA A 492 -32.42 -12.93 49.14
CA ALA A 492 -32.06 -14.24 48.58
C ALA A 492 -31.80 -14.15 47.07
N GLY A 493 -32.60 -13.37 46.34
CA GLY A 493 -32.40 -13.08 44.92
C GLY A 493 -31.08 -12.35 44.63
N LYS A 494 -30.68 -11.39 45.48
CA LYS A 494 -29.38 -10.68 45.39
C LYS A 494 -28.21 -11.63 45.58
N LEU A 495 -28.28 -12.52 46.57
CA LEU A 495 -27.25 -13.54 46.80
C LEU A 495 -27.14 -14.49 45.61
N ARG A 496 -28.26 -14.94 45.04
CA ARG A 496 -28.26 -15.75 43.82
C ARG A 496 -27.64 -15.01 42.63
N MET A 497 -28.05 -13.77 42.38
CA MET A 497 -27.48 -12.93 41.32
C MET A 497 -25.96 -12.77 41.47
N ALA A 498 -25.47 -12.55 42.70
CA ALA A 498 -24.04 -12.43 42.97
C ALA A 498 -23.26 -13.74 42.73
N ARG A 499 -23.89 -14.91 42.89
CA ARG A 499 -23.32 -16.21 42.50
C ARG A 499 -23.30 -16.36 40.98
N ASP A 500 -24.41 -16.09 40.31
CA ASP A 500 -24.51 -16.12 38.84
C ASP A 500 -23.45 -15.20 38.18
N MET A 501 -23.21 -14.02 38.76
CA MET A 501 -22.12 -13.12 38.32
C MET A 501 -20.73 -13.74 38.46
N ALA A 502 -20.47 -14.47 39.55
CA ALA A 502 -19.19 -15.15 39.76
C ALA A 502 -18.99 -16.30 38.77
N GLU A 503 -20.07 -17.03 38.48
CA GLU A 503 -20.08 -18.11 37.49
C GLU A 503 -19.89 -17.58 36.07
N LEU A 504 -20.53 -16.47 35.74
CA LEU A 504 -20.32 -15.78 34.46
C LEU A 504 -18.86 -15.32 34.32
N GLU A 505 -18.31 -14.66 35.34
CA GLU A 505 -16.91 -14.21 35.38
C GLU A 505 -15.96 -15.40 35.13
N LEU A 506 -16.21 -16.54 35.79
CA LEU A 506 -15.45 -17.76 35.62
C LEU A 506 -15.62 -18.36 34.22
N ALA A 507 -16.87 -18.49 33.74
CA ALA A 507 -17.19 -19.10 32.45
C ALA A 507 -16.56 -18.32 31.29
N VAL A 508 -16.67 -16.98 31.31
CA VAL A 508 -16.07 -16.09 30.32
C VAL A 508 -14.55 -16.12 30.43
N GLY A 509 -14.00 -15.98 31.65
CA GLY A 509 -12.55 -15.91 31.89
C GLY A 509 -11.80 -17.18 31.50
N GLN A 510 -12.36 -18.36 31.78
CA GLN A 510 -11.71 -19.64 31.49
C GLN A 510 -11.91 -20.08 30.03
N ASN A 511 -13.08 -19.79 29.43
CA ASN A 511 -13.46 -20.42 28.16
C ASN A 511 -13.49 -19.46 26.97
N LEU A 512 -13.75 -18.16 27.18
CA LEU A 512 -13.87 -17.20 26.09
C LEU A 512 -12.63 -16.30 26.03
N PHE A 513 -12.46 -15.41 27.00
CA PHE A 513 -11.40 -14.40 26.98
C PHE A 513 -10.99 -14.00 28.41
N PRO A 514 -9.69 -13.73 28.68
CA PRO A 514 -9.25 -13.22 29.98
C PRO A 514 -10.00 -11.95 30.35
N VAL A 515 -10.78 -12.00 31.43
CA VAL A 515 -11.71 -10.92 31.81
C VAL A 515 -10.99 -9.63 32.18
N GLU A 516 -9.77 -9.73 32.71
CA GLU A 516 -8.93 -8.59 33.11
C GLU A 516 -8.55 -7.72 31.90
N GLN A 517 -8.53 -8.31 30.70
CA GLN A 517 -8.20 -7.62 29.45
C GLN A 517 -9.42 -7.01 28.75
N LEU A 518 -10.64 -7.18 29.30
CA LEU A 518 -11.86 -6.63 28.71
C LEU A 518 -12.06 -5.13 29.04
N GLY A 519 -11.41 -4.60 30.07
CA GLY A 519 -11.51 -3.18 30.41
C GLY A 519 -12.87 -2.80 31.02
N ALA A 520 -13.57 -1.83 30.42
CA ALA A 520 -14.79 -1.24 30.99
C ALA A 520 -15.93 -2.27 31.25
N PRO A 521 -16.24 -3.22 30.35
CA PRO A 521 -17.19 -4.30 30.62
C PRO A 521 -16.91 -5.11 31.89
N TYR A 522 -15.64 -5.40 32.16
CA TYR A 522 -15.27 -6.16 33.36
C TYR A 522 -15.35 -5.29 34.62
N ARG A 523 -14.93 -4.02 34.55
CA ARG A 523 -15.12 -3.06 35.66
C ARG A 523 -16.60 -2.90 36.01
N ALA A 524 -17.47 -2.80 35.01
CA ALA A 524 -18.92 -2.75 35.21
C ALA A 524 -19.44 -4.00 35.95
N LEU A 525 -19.00 -5.21 35.58
CA LEU A 525 -19.37 -6.45 36.29
C LEU A 525 -18.93 -6.40 37.75
N ARG A 526 -17.68 -5.99 37.99
CA ARG A 526 -17.08 -5.89 39.32
C ARG A 526 -17.77 -4.82 40.19
N ALA A 527 -18.21 -3.72 39.59
CA ALA A 527 -18.91 -2.64 40.27
C ALA A 527 -20.38 -2.98 40.57
N PHE A 528 -21.05 -3.71 39.68
CA PHE A 528 -22.46 -4.07 39.86
C PHE A 528 -22.67 -4.99 41.06
N ARG A 529 -21.75 -5.93 41.33
CA ARG A 529 -21.87 -6.92 42.41
C ARG A 529 -22.03 -6.29 43.80
N PRO A 530 -21.15 -5.38 44.26
CA PRO A 530 -21.35 -4.67 45.54
C PRO A 530 -22.58 -3.74 45.50
N VAL A 531 -22.91 -3.16 44.34
CA VAL A 531 -24.12 -2.32 44.17
C VAL A 531 -25.41 -3.10 44.46
N LEU A 532 -25.46 -4.43 44.31
CA LEU A 532 -26.63 -5.21 44.72
C LEU A 532 -26.94 -5.08 46.22
N PHE A 533 -25.91 -4.95 47.06
CA PHE A 533 -26.02 -5.00 48.52
C PHE A 533 -25.94 -3.63 49.22
N LEU A 534 -25.56 -2.58 48.49
CA LEU A 534 -25.55 -1.22 49.05
C LEU A 534 -26.97 -0.74 49.37
N GLU A 535 -27.13 -0.06 50.50
CA GLU A 535 -28.36 0.67 50.80
C GLU A 535 -28.57 1.82 49.80
N THR A 536 -29.83 2.23 49.59
CA THR A 536 -30.17 3.33 48.66
C THR A 536 -29.52 4.66 49.07
N SER A 537 -29.38 4.92 50.37
CA SER A 537 -28.72 6.11 50.93
C SER A 537 -27.22 6.18 50.63
N GLN A 538 -26.57 5.02 50.51
CA GLN A 538 -25.12 4.90 50.27
C GLN A 538 -24.77 4.92 48.78
N LEU A 539 -25.75 4.68 47.91
CA LEU A 539 -25.52 4.53 46.48
C LEU A 539 -25.10 5.87 45.84
N GLU A 540 -25.70 6.99 46.25
CA GLU A 540 -25.46 8.32 45.67
C GLU A 540 -23.98 8.74 45.68
N LYS A 541 -23.27 8.43 46.76
CA LYS A 541 -21.86 8.83 46.95
C LYS A 541 -20.86 7.74 46.58
N SER A 542 -21.34 6.61 46.05
CA SER A 542 -20.50 5.45 45.79
C SER A 542 -19.66 5.67 44.52
N PRO A 543 -18.32 5.52 44.58
CA PRO A 543 -17.47 5.61 43.39
C PRO A 543 -17.77 4.49 42.37
N LEU A 544 -18.43 3.41 42.81
CA LEU A 544 -18.83 2.28 41.96
C LEU A 544 -19.79 2.67 40.84
N LEU A 545 -20.52 3.79 40.99
CA LEU A 545 -21.42 4.28 39.95
C LEU A 545 -20.65 4.78 38.71
N GLN A 546 -19.38 5.20 38.85
CA GLN A 546 -18.58 5.70 37.72
C GLN A 546 -18.19 4.58 36.74
N ASP A 547 -18.14 3.33 37.22
CA ASP A 547 -17.79 2.16 36.42
C ASP A 547 -19.02 1.48 35.79
N LEU A 548 -20.23 2.00 36.00
CA LEU A 548 -21.48 1.46 35.47
C LEU A 548 -22.13 2.42 34.47
N PRO A 549 -22.71 1.92 33.37
CA PRO A 549 -23.57 2.73 32.51
C PRO A 549 -24.74 3.31 33.31
N ALA A 550 -25.08 4.57 33.09
CA ALA A 550 -26.15 5.21 33.86
C ALA A 550 -27.51 4.56 33.60
N SER A 551 -27.71 4.06 32.37
CA SER A 551 -28.84 3.21 32.03
C SER A 551 -28.96 1.99 32.97
N VAL A 552 -27.87 1.27 33.25
CA VAL A 552 -27.88 0.11 34.17
C VAL A 552 -28.25 0.54 35.59
N ILE A 553 -27.70 1.65 36.07
CA ILE A 553 -27.98 2.16 37.42
C ILE A 553 -29.46 2.54 37.55
N LEU A 554 -29.99 3.31 36.60
CA LEU A 554 -31.39 3.73 36.58
C LEU A 554 -32.35 2.53 36.53
N HIS A 555 -32.03 1.49 35.76
CA HIS A 555 -32.86 0.30 35.69
C HIS A 555 -32.83 -0.51 36.99
N HIS A 556 -31.65 -0.68 37.59
CA HIS A 556 -31.51 -1.36 38.88
C HIS A 556 -32.30 -0.65 40.00
N LEU A 557 -32.37 0.69 39.98
CA LEU A 557 -33.11 1.47 40.98
C LEU A 557 -34.60 1.12 41.03
N TYR A 558 -35.23 0.70 39.92
CA TYR A 558 -36.61 0.23 39.96
C TYR A 558 -36.81 -0.98 40.88
N SER A 559 -35.81 -1.86 41.01
CA SER A 559 -35.89 -3.02 41.93
C SER A 559 -35.98 -2.61 43.40
N ARG A 560 -35.52 -1.38 43.73
CA ARG A 560 -35.53 -0.81 45.07
C ARG A 560 -36.74 0.09 45.34
N GLY A 561 -37.49 0.44 44.29
CA GLY A 561 -38.63 1.34 44.34
C GLY A 561 -39.94 0.64 44.73
N PRO A 562 -40.99 1.40 45.09
CA PRO A 562 -42.31 0.84 45.39
C PRO A 562 -42.91 0.18 44.14
N ASP A 563 -43.72 -0.87 44.32
CA ASP A 563 -44.35 -1.65 43.22
C ASP A 563 -45.16 -0.81 42.24
N GLU A 564 -45.63 0.35 42.69
CA GLU A 564 -46.40 1.33 41.94
C GLU A 564 -45.56 2.05 40.87
N LEU A 565 -44.25 2.17 41.09
CA LEU A 565 -43.30 2.78 40.15
C LEU A 565 -42.97 1.78 39.04
N GLN A 566 -43.71 1.82 37.95
CA GLN A 566 -43.50 0.93 36.80
C GLN A 566 -42.25 1.31 36.01
N SER A 567 -41.45 0.32 35.61
CA SER A 567 -40.31 0.55 34.71
C SER A 567 -40.77 0.84 33.27
N PRO A 568 -39.92 1.42 32.40
CA PRO A 568 -40.28 1.67 31.00
C PRO A 568 -40.65 0.39 30.24
N LEU A 569 -40.01 -0.74 30.60
CA LEU A 569 -40.35 -2.09 30.15
C LEU A 569 -41.82 -2.43 30.47
N GLN A 570 -42.21 -2.26 31.74
CA GLN A 570 -43.56 -2.57 32.23
C GLN A 570 -44.63 -1.62 31.65
N ARG A 571 -44.34 -0.31 31.65
CA ARG A 571 -45.24 0.73 31.10
C ARG A 571 -45.60 0.46 29.65
N ASN A 572 -44.61 0.08 28.84
CA ASN A 572 -44.79 -0.16 27.41
C ASN A 572 -45.16 -1.60 27.06
N LYS A 573 -45.31 -2.49 28.07
CA LYS A 573 -45.63 -3.92 27.90
C LYS A 573 -44.69 -4.65 26.93
N LEU A 574 -43.41 -4.30 26.96
CA LEU A 574 -42.38 -4.92 26.13
C LEU A 574 -41.85 -6.19 26.80
N THR A 575 -41.39 -7.16 26.01
CA THR A 575 -40.60 -8.28 26.55
C THR A 575 -39.19 -7.81 26.92
N PRO A 576 -38.49 -8.50 27.85
CA PRO A 576 -37.10 -8.16 28.19
C PRO A 576 -36.19 -8.10 26.96
N LEU A 577 -36.40 -8.99 25.98
CA LEU A 577 -35.66 -8.99 24.72
C LEU A 577 -35.98 -7.76 23.86
N GLN A 578 -37.27 -7.45 23.64
CA GLN A 578 -37.67 -6.26 22.86
C GLN A 578 -37.11 -4.97 23.45
N TYR A 579 -37.12 -4.87 24.78
CA TYR A 579 -36.57 -3.71 25.46
C TYR A 579 -35.04 -3.66 25.39
N SER A 580 -34.35 -4.79 25.53
CA SER A 580 -32.89 -4.86 25.37
C SER A 580 -32.44 -4.44 23.96
N LEU A 581 -33.15 -4.90 22.92
CA LEU A 581 -32.91 -4.47 21.54
C LEU A 581 -33.18 -2.98 21.35
N TRP A 582 -34.22 -2.45 21.99
CA TRP A 582 -34.47 -1.00 21.98
C TRP A 582 -33.32 -0.24 22.67
N LEU A 583 -32.85 -0.69 23.84
CA LEU A 583 -31.70 -0.09 24.54
C LEU A 583 -30.42 -0.09 23.70
N ASP A 584 -30.19 -1.10 22.85
CA ASP A 584 -29.04 -1.13 21.92
C ASP A 584 -29.15 -0.09 20.80
N SER A 585 -30.38 0.29 20.43
CA SER A 585 -30.63 1.25 19.34
C SER A 585 -30.66 2.72 19.78
N GLN A 586 -30.65 3.00 21.09
CA GLN A 586 -30.87 4.33 21.65
C GLN A 586 -29.67 4.84 22.46
N GLY A 587 -29.43 6.15 22.43
CA GLY A 587 -28.45 6.81 23.32
C GLY A 587 -29.00 7.03 24.73
N GLU A 588 -28.12 7.32 25.69
CA GLU A 588 -28.48 7.49 27.11
C GLU A 588 -29.55 8.58 27.34
N ASP A 589 -29.60 9.64 26.54
CA ASP A 589 -30.64 10.69 26.65
C ASP A 589 -32.04 10.16 26.36
N GLN A 590 -32.18 9.29 25.35
CA GLN A 590 -33.47 8.72 24.97
C GLN A 590 -33.92 7.68 25.99
N ILE A 591 -32.97 6.90 26.52
CA ILE A 591 -33.20 6.00 27.64
C ILE A 591 -33.68 6.80 28.86
N TRP A 592 -33.03 7.92 29.17
CA TRP A 592 -33.43 8.81 30.24
C TRP A 592 -34.83 9.39 30.03
N LYS A 593 -35.19 9.85 28.82
CA LYS A 593 -36.55 10.31 28.54
C LYS A 593 -37.61 9.25 28.84
N GLY A 594 -37.33 7.99 28.48
CA GLY A 594 -38.21 6.86 28.80
C GLY A 594 -38.37 6.65 30.31
N VAL A 595 -37.24 6.69 31.05
CA VAL A 595 -37.23 6.61 32.52
C VAL A 595 -37.97 7.78 33.14
N LYS A 596 -37.67 9.02 32.74
CA LYS A 596 -38.31 10.25 33.22
C LYS A 596 -39.82 10.21 33.06
N ALA A 597 -40.32 9.78 31.90
CA ALA A 597 -41.74 9.66 31.68
C ALA A 597 -42.42 8.76 32.73
N THR A 598 -41.78 7.65 33.14
CA THR A 598 -42.35 6.79 34.19
C THR A 598 -42.29 7.41 35.59
N LEU A 599 -41.28 8.24 35.86
CA LEU A 599 -41.17 9.03 37.09
C LEU A 599 -42.28 10.09 37.13
N ASP A 600 -42.53 10.79 36.02
CA ASP A 600 -43.61 11.77 35.89
C ASP A 600 -44.99 11.12 36.10
N ASP A 601 -45.23 9.93 35.52
CA ASP A 601 -46.46 9.14 35.72
C ASP A 601 -46.64 8.71 37.20
N HIS A 602 -45.55 8.37 37.88
CA HIS A 602 -45.58 8.02 39.30
C HIS A 602 -45.87 9.25 40.16
N GLU A 603 -45.22 10.38 39.87
CA GLU A 603 -45.45 11.65 40.55
C GLU A 603 -46.91 12.12 40.44
N MET A 604 -47.49 12.05 39.23
CA MET A 604 -48.91 12.36 39.03
C MET A 604 -49.83 11.49 39.90
N ARG A 605 -49.52 10.18 40.02
CA ARG A 605 -50.28 9.22 40.83
C ARG A 605 -50.12 9.40 42.33
N VAL A 606 -48.96 9.86 42.80
CA VAL A 606 -48.72 10.17 44.22
C VAL A 606 -49.44 11.47 44.59
N ARG A 607 -49.32 12.51 43.74
CA ARG A 607 -50.00 13.79 43.94
C ARG A 607 -51.52 13.68 43.90
N SER A 608 -52.08 12.81 43.05
CA SER A 608 -53.53 12.57 43.01
C SER A 608 -54.06 11.84 44.25
N ARG A 609 -53.20 11.16 45.00
CA ARG A 609 -53.51 10.51 46.28
C ARG A 609 -53.39 11.47 47.49
N GLY A 610 -52.83 12.66 47.29
CA GLY A 610 -52.65 13.67 48.34
C GLY A 610 -51.36 13.53 49.16
N ASP A 611 -50.50 12.56 48.82
CA ASP A 611 -49.23 12.34 49.49
C ASP A 611 -48.17 13.37 49.05
N LYS A 612 -47.37 13.84 50.01
CA LYS A 612 -46.29 14.84 49.79
C LYS A 612 -44.88 14.26 49.82
N GLU A 613 -44.73 13.01 50.26
CA GLU A 613 -43.44 12.34 50.37
C GLU A 613 -43.23 11.37 49.20
N PHE A 614 -42.13 11.54 48.49
CA PHE A 614 -41.70 10.64 47.42
C PHE A 614 -40.68 9.62 47.96
N SER A 615 -40.67 8.43 47.38
CA SER A 615 -39.65 7.42 47.71
C SER A 615 -38.23 7.98 47.51
N PRO A 616 -37.27 7.69 48.41
CA PRO A 616 -35.86 8.07 48.21
C PRO A 616 -35.27 7.62 46.87
N VAL A 617 -35.80 6.53 46.30
CA VAL A 617 -35.43 6.01 44.98
C VAL A 617 -35.85 6.96 43.86
N TYR A 618 -37.03 7.58 43.94
CA TYR A 618 -37.52 8.53 42.95
C TYR A 618 -36.60 9.76 42.85
N SER A 619 -36.23 10.33 44.01
CA SER A 619 -35.32 11.48 44.07
C SER A 619 -33.93 11.14 43.51
N LEU A 620 -33.39 9.97 43.84
CA LEU A 620 -32.09 9.51 43.35
C LEU A 620 -32.09 9.28 41.84
N MET A 621 -33.15 8.70 41.27
CA MET A 621 -33.29 8.52 39.82
C MET A 621 -33.38 9.84 39.07
N LEU A 622 -34.09 10.84 39.61
CA LEU A 622 -34.12 12.20 39.05
C LEU A 622 -32.75 12.85 39.04
N GLN A 623 -32.00 12.75 40.13
CA GLN A 623 -30.67 13.31 40.24
C GLN A 623 -29.71 12.68 39.22
N ILE A 624 -29.61 11.35 39.18
CA ILE A 624 -28.74 10.63 38.25
C ILE A 624 -29.12 10.91 36.79
N GLY A 625 -30.41 10.88 36.47
CA GLY A 625 -30.88 11.13 35.12
C GLY A 625 -30.73 12.59 34.66
N SER A 626 -30.91 13.55 35.57
CA SER A 626 -30.70 14.97 35.25
C SER A 626 -29.24 15.30 34.95
N ALA A 627 -28.29 14.62 35.61
CA ALA A 627 -26.87 14.74 35.32
C ALA A 627 -26.51 14.25 33.91
N LEU A 628 -27.23 13.26 33.36
CA LEU A 628 -27.04 12.80 31.99
C LEU A 628 -27.39 13.88 30.98
N SER A 629 -28.50 14.59 31.17
CA SER A 629 -28.90 15.69 30.26
C SER A 629 -27.98 16.92 30.32
N GLN A 630 -27.17 17.06 31.37
CA GLN A 630 -26.18 18.14 31.50
C GLN A 630 -24.82 17.77 30.90
N ALA A 631 -24.50 16.49 30.76
CA ALA A 631 -23.25 16.01 30.17
C ALA A 631 -23.27 15.99 28.62
N THR A 632 -24.46 16.11 28.01
CA THR A 632 -24.66 16.10 26.54
C THR A 632 -24.77 17.50 25.90
N ILE A 633 -24.60 18.56 26.70
CA ILE A 633 -24.44 19.96 26.24
C ILE A 633 -22.96 20.31 26.34
#